data_AF-A0A3R6H8E8-F1
#
_entry.id   AF-A0A3R6H8E8-F1
#
_cell.length_a   1.000
_cell.length_b   1.000
_cell.length_c   1.000
_cell.angle_alpha   90.00
_cell.angle_beta   90.00
_cell.angle_gamma   90.00
#
_symmetry.space_group_name_H-M   'P 1'
#
loop_
_entity.id
_entity.type
_entity.pdbx_description
1 polymer ?
#
loop_
_entity_poly.entity_id
_entity_poly.type
_entity_poly.pdbx_seq_one_letter_code
_entity_poly.pdbx_strand_id
1 'polypeptide(L)'
;MNKYYRKVLEALKTNRDIKALGFSRKELKGVAANVANKLQLKDDATDEEVSEGISDAIDDVLPLLQLTQSAADRQVSEYKNAHPAPDDDDPDPDDDPDPDDDPARRSPSRKGKKGKKDSDDDDSATLNAIKELTKAVATLQGDVTALKSGNTTSSRTAKVRELLKDTGKFGERRLKSFSHMKFENEEEFEDYLDELKEDIEEENKERLEKGLEKLGRIPAPDTKPQPKEEDKLMSDDEVKELAQM
;
A
#
# COMPACT_ATOMS: atom_id res chain seq x y z
N MET A 1 -5.74 8.53 29.36
CA MET A 1 -5.77 7.08 29.02
C MET A 1 -6.71 6.95 27.84
N ASN A 2 -6.30 6.31 26.74
CA ASN A 2 -7.06 6.26 25.48
C ASN A 2 -8.48 5.68 25.71
N LYS A 3 -9.51 6.25 25.05
CA LYS A 3 -10.93 5.87 25.22
C LYS A 3 -11.20 4.40 24.91
N TYR A 4 -10.42 3.79 24.02
CA TYR A 4 -10.57 2.38 23.62
C TYR A 4 -9.76 1.40 24.48
N TYR A 5 -8.90 1.87 25.37
CA TYR A 5 -7.98 1.02 26.15
C TYR A 5 -8.67 -0.14 26.87
N ARG A 6 -9.84 0.11 27.48
CA ARG A 6 -10.58 -0.93 28.20
C ARG A 6 -11.13 -2.00 27.25
N LYS A 7 -11.71 -1.57 26.12
CA LYS A 7 -12.24 -2.48 25.08
C LYS A 7 -11.11 -3.33 24.49
N VAL A 8 -9.97 -2.72 24.16
CA VAL A 8 -8.77 -3.43 23.67
C VAL A 8 -8.27 -4.45 24.69
N LEU A 9 -8.16 -4.05 25.97
CA LEU A 9 -7.68 -4.95 27.02
C LEU A 9 -8.64 -6.14 27.25
N GLU A 10 -9.93 -5.93 27.06
CA GLU A 10 -10.93 -7.00 27.14
C GLU A 10 -10.80 -7.96 25.95
N ALA A 11 -10.71 -7.42 24.72
CA ALA A 11 -10.50 -8.20 23.51
C ALA A 11 -9.21 -9.05 23.58
N LEU A 12 -8.10 -8.48 24.05
CA LEU A 12 -6.84 -9.22 24.24
C LEU A 12 -6.97 -10.37 25.26
N LYS A 13 -7.85 -10.27 26.27
CA LYS A 13 -8.05 -11.34 27.26
C LYS A 13 -8.96 -12.45 26.74
N THR A 14 -9.91 -12.11 25.88
CA THR A 14 -10.89 -13.05 25.35
C THR A 14 -10.44 -13.70 24.05
N ASN A 15 -9.52 -13.08 23.32
CA ASN A 15 -8.91 -13.64 22.11
C ASN A 15 -8.17 -14.95 22.44
N ARG A 16 -8.53 -16.01 21.72
CA ARG A 16 -8.03 -17.38 21.93
C ARG A 16 -6.53 -17.48 21.70
N ASP A 17 -6.02 -16.83 20.67
CA ASP A 17 -4.62 -16.93 20.27
C ASP A 17 -3.72 -16.18 21.25
N ILE A 18 -4.13 -14.97 21.65
CA ILE A 18 -3.44 -14.19 22.68
C ILE A 18 -3.43 -14.92 24.03
N LYS A 19 -4.53 -15.57 24.38
CA LYS A 19 -4.64 -16.36 25.61
C LYS A 19 -3.72 -17.59 25.58
N ALA A 20 -3.56 -18.22 24.41
CA ALA A 20 -2.65 -19.35 24.24
C ALA A 20 -1.17 -18.97 24.47
N LEU A 21 -0.82 -17.70 24.26
CA LEU A 21 0.55 -17.19 24.49
C LEU A 21 0.88 -16.98 25.98
N GLY A 22 -0.10 -17.07 26.89
CA GLY A 22 0.18 -17.11 28.33
C GLY A 22 0.63 -15.79 28.97
N PHE A 23 0.48 -14.64 28.30
CA PHE A 23 0.86 -13.34 28.85
C PHE A 23 0.18 -13.02 30.18
N SER A 24 0.94 -12.42 31.09
CA SER A 24 0.43 -11.93 32.36
C SER A 24 -0.51 -10.74 32.15
N ARG A 25 -1.35 -10.48 33.16
CA ARG A 25 -2.23 -9.29 33.17
C ARG A 25 -1.48 -7.96 33.06
N LYS A 26 -0.20 -7.90 33.47
CA LYS A 26 0.60 -6.67 33.37
C LYS A 26 1.09 -6.46 31.94
N GLU A 27 1.53 -7.53 31.28
CA GLU A 27 1.97 -7.48 29.87
C GLU A 27 0.80 -7.13 28.95
N LEU A 28 -0.36 -7.76 29.15
CA LEU A 28 -1.56 -7.45 28.37
C LEU A 28 -2.02 -5.99 28.53
N LYS A 29 -1.80 -5.36 29.69
CA LYS A 29 -2.06 -3.92 29.86
C LYS A 29 -1.09 -3.06 29.05
N GLY A 30 0.17 -3.45 28.98
CA GLY A 30 1.17 -2.76 28.14
C GLY A 30 0.84 -2.88 26.66
N VAL A 31 0.51 -4.09 26.20
CA VAL A 31 0.05 -4.34 24.83
C VAL A 31 -1.21 -3.54 24.52
N ALA A 32 -2.22 -3.58 25.41
CA ALA A 32 -3.46 -2.82 25.24
C ALA A 32 -3.23 -1.31 25.15
N ALA A 33 -2.28 -0.76 25.90
CA ALA A 33 -1.94 0.66 25.81
C ALA A 33 -1.32 1.01 24.45
N ASN A 34 -0.42 0.17 23.94
CA ASN A 34 0.20 0.35 22.64
C ASN A 34 -0.80 0.24 21.49
N VAL A 35 -1.63 -0.80 21.49
CA VAL A 35 -2.67 -1.02 20.47
C VAL A 35 -3.67 0.14 20.50
N ALA A 36 -4.22 0.48 21.68
CA ALA A 36 -5.18 1.56 21.80
C ALA A 36 -4.63 2.92 21.33
N ASN A 37 -3.36 3.23 21.60
CA ASN A 37 -2.73 4.47 21.14
C ASN A 37 -2.55 4.55 19.61
N LYS A 38 -2.47 3.40 18.93
CA LYS A 38 -2.33 3.32 17.48
C LYS A 38 -3.67 3.23 16.74
N LEU A 39 -4.77 2.92 17.44
CA LEU A 39 -6.10 2.92 16.84
C LEU A 39 -6.49 4.34 16.39
N GLN A 40 -6.64 4.50 15.08
CA GLN A 40 -7.15 5.70 14.44
C GLN A 40 -8.57 5.44 13.95
N LEU A 41 -9.53 5.60 14.86
CA LEU A 41 -10.96 5.52 14.55
C LEU A 41 -11.55 6.92 14.47
N LYS A 42 -12.58 7.09 13.62
CA LYS A 42 -13.36 8.33 13.57
C LYS A 42 -14.09 8.54 14.91
N ASP A 43 -14.38 9.79 15.25
CA ASP A 43 -15.01 10.12 16.53
C ASP A 43 -16.47 9.64 16.64
N ASP A 44 -17.14 9.45 15.50
CA ASP A 44 -18.49 8.92 15.34
C ASP A 44 -18.53 7.43 14.98
N ALA A 45 -17.40 6.72 15.09
CA ALA A 45 -17.33 5.28 14.80
C ALA A 45 -18.34 4.49 15.64
N THR A 46 -19.07 3.61 14.97
CA THR A 46 -20.04 2.70 15.57
C THR A 46 -19.34 1.66 16.45
N ASP A 47 -20.07 1.04 17.38
CA ASP A 47 -19.50 0.00 18.23
C ASP A 47 -18.96 -1.21 17.44
N GLU A 48 -19.49 -1.46 16.24
CA GLU A 48 -19.05 -2.51 15.32
C GLU A 48 -17.76 -2.13 14.58
N GLU A 49 -17.65 -0.91 14.06
CA GLU A 49 -16.38 -0.42 13.47
C GLU A 49 -15.26 -0.37 14.53
N VAL A 50 -15.61 -0.03 15.78
CA VAL A 50 -14.67 -0.04 16.89
C VAL A 50 -14.20 -1.46 17.20
N SER A 51 -15.08 -2.45 17.20
CA SER A 51 -14.70 -3.84 17.51
C SER A 51 -13.87 -4.45 16.38
N GLU A 52 -14.21 -4.19 15.12
CA GLU A 52 -13.44 -4.61 13.94
C GLU A 52 -12.06 -3.98 13.95
N GLY A 53 -11.95 -2.66 14.12
CA GLY A 53 -10.66 -1.98 14.19
C GLY A 53 -9.80 -2.41 15.38
N ILE A 54 -10.40 -2.88 16.48
CA ILE A 54 -9.67 -3.50 17.60
C ILE A 54 -9.18 -4.90 17.22
N SER A 55 -9.99 -5.70 16.52
CA SER A 55 -9.58 -7.03 16.06
C SER A 55 -8.40 -6.93 15.10
N ASP A 56 -8.50 -6.08 14.08
CA ASP A 56 -7.42 -5.88 13.09
C ASP A 56 -6.13 -5.45 13.78
N ALA A 57 -6.21 -4.49 14.71
CA ALA A 57 -5.04 -4.03 15.44
C ALA A 57 -4.44 -5.09 16.38
N ILE A 58 -5.23 -6.07 16.84
CA ILE A 58 -4.74 -7.22 17.61
C ILE A 58 -4.05 -8.21 16.68
N ASP A 59 -4.63 -8.49 15.52
CA ASP A 59 -4.07 -9.40 14.52
C ASP A 59 -2.73 -8.87 13.97
N ASP A 60 -2.59 -7.56 13.80
CA ASP A 60 -1.34 -6.90 13.43
C ASP A 60 -0.20 -7.14 14.44
N VAL A 61 -0.52 -7.20 15.74
CA VAL A 61 0.50 -7.39 16.79
C VAL A 61 0.71 -8.85 17.16
N LEU A 62 -0.22 -9.74 16.80
CA LEU A 62 -0.18 -11.16 17.13
C LEU A 62 1.13 -11.85 16.69
N PRO A 63 1.68 -11.64 15.48
CA PRO A 63 2.95 -12.25 15.07
C PRO A 63 4.12 -11.84 15.96
N LEU A 64 4.19 -10.57 16.38
CA LEU A 64 5.25 -10.07 17.26
C LEU A 64 5.12 -10.66 18.67
N LEU A 65 3.90 -10.84 19.15
CA LEU A 65 3.63 -11.47 20.43
C LEU A 65 4.01 -12.96 20.41
N GLN A 66 3.66 -13.67 19.34
CA GLN A 66 4.08 -15.06 19.12
C GLN A 66 5.59 -15.20 19.09
N LEU A 67 6.28 -14.29 18.38
CA LEU A 67 7.74 -14.27 18.34
C LEU A 67 8.34 -14.03 19.72
N THR A 68 7.81 -13.07 20.48
CA THR A 68 8.27 -12.78 21.85
C THR A 68 8.13 -14.00 22.74
N GLN A 69 7.02 -14.72 22.63
CA GLN A 69 6.83 -15.94 23.39
C GLN A 69 7.78 -17.07 22.95
N SER A 70 8.00 -17.23 21.64
CA SER A 70 8.97 -18.23 21.15
C SER A 70 10.39 -17.98 21.67
N ALA A 71 10.79 -16.72 21.82
CA ALA A 71 12.09 -16.36 22.39
C ALA A 71 12.16 -16.70 23.89
N ALA A 72 11.09 -16.43 24.65
CA ALA A 72 11.01 -16.82 26.05
C ALA A 72 11.05 -18.35 26.24
N ASP A 73 10.31 -19.10 25.42
CA ASP A 73 10.32 -20.56 25.44
C ASP A 73 11.68 -21.14 25.10
N ARG A 74 12.38 -20.52 24.14
CA ARG A 74 13.75 -20.89 23.77
C ARG A 74 14.69 -20.71 24.96
N GLN A 75 14.67 -19.56 25.62
CA GLN A 75 15.51 -19.30 26.79
C GLN A 75 15.24 -20.28 27.95
N VAL A 76 13.96 -20.59 28.21
CA VAL A 76 13.58 -21.57 29.22
C VAL A 76 14.07 -22.98 28.84
N SER A 77 13.97 -23.34 27.56
CA SER A 77 14.42 -24.65 27.06
C SER A 77 15.95 -24.78 27.12
N GLU A 78 16.68 -23.75 26.72
CA GLU A 78 18.15 -23.70 26.83
C GLU A 78 18.59 -23.81 28.29
N TYR A 79 17.92 -23.12 29.21
CA TYR A 79 18.19 -23.26 30.64
C TYR A 79 17.95 -24.68 31.16
N LYS A 80 16.81 -25.30 30.80
CA LYS A 80 16.49 -26.68 31.19
C LYS A 80 17.50 -27.68 30.63
N ASN A 81 17.95 -27.49 29.39
CA ASN A 81 18.94 -28.35 28.76
C ASN A 81 20.33 -28.19 29.41
N ALA A 82 20.70 -26.97 29.83
CA ALA A 82 21.94 -26.72 30.56
C ALA A 82 21.90 -27.17 32.03
N HIS A 83 20.71 -27.33 32.59
CA HIS A 83 20.46 -27.76 33.97
C HIS A 83 19.43 -28.90 34.02
N PRO A 84 19.80 -30.11 33.56
CA PRO A 84 18.92 -31.27 33.66
C PRO A 84 18.55 -31.51 35.13
N ALA A 85 17.28 -31.86 35.37
CA ALA A 85 16.86 -32.32 36.68
C ALA A 85 17.65 -33.60 37.03
N PRO A 86 18.02 -33.82 38.31
CA PRO A 86 18.55 -35.11 38.72
C PRO A 86 17.51 -36.20 38.40
N ASP A 87 17.95 -37.30 37.79
CA ASP A 87 17.10 -38.47 37.57
C ASP A 87 16.66 -39.00 38.95
N ASP A 88 15.35 -39.06 39.20
CA ASP A 88 14.75 -39.66 40.41
C ASP A 88 14.81 -41.21 40.36
N ASP A 89 15.89 -41.78 39.82
CA ASP A 89 16.17 -43.22 39.80
C ASP A 89 17.11 -43.59 40.98
N ASP A 90 16.76 -43.17 42.19
CA ASP A 90 17.31 -43.79 43.41
C ASP A 90 16.23 -44.75 43.96
N PRO A 91 16.44 -46.08 43.92
CA PRO A 91 15.50 -47.03 44.50
C PRO A 91 15.45 -46.83 46.01
N ASP A 92 14.23 -46.61 46.50
CA ASP A 92 13.82 -46.58 47.90
C ASP A 92 14.47 -47.73 48.71
N PRO A 93 15.11 -47.45 49.85
CA PRO A 93 15.20 -48.42 50.92
C PRO A 93 14.19 -48.04 52.01
N ASP A 94 13.14 -48.87 52.12
CA ASP A 94 12.22 -48.95 53.24
C ASP A 94 12.92 -48.73 54.60
N ASP A 95 12.38 -47.84 55.44
CA ASP A 95 12.38 -48.05 56.90
C ASP A 95 11.26 -47.24 57.60
N ASP A 96 10.20 -47.98 57.92
CA ASP A 96 9.13 -47.87 58.94
C ASP A 96 8.32 -46.56 59.20
N PRO A 97 7.00 -46.69 59.48
CA PRO A 97 6.11 -45.57 59.79
C PRO A 97 6.07 -45.29 61.29
N ASP A 98 6.33 -44.05 61.71
CA ASP A 98 5.79 -43.52 62.97
C ASP A 98 5.02 -42.22 62.68
N PRO A 99 3.76 -42.07 63.14
CA PRO A 99 2.90 -40.98 62.72
C PRO A 99 2.91 -39.87 63.77
N ASP A 100 3.56 -38.75 63.50
CA ASP A 100 3.29 -37.52 64.24
C ASP A 100 3.46 -36.25 63.37
N ASP A 101 2.29 -35.68 63.05
CA ASP A 101 1.94 -34.29 62.79
C ASP A 101 3.05 -33.20 62.76
N ASP A 102 3.26 -32.58 61.59
CA ASP A 102 3.26 -31.11 61.36
C ASP A 102 3.79 -30.73 59.95
N PRO A 103 3.07 -29.95 59.11
CA PRO A 103 3.57 -29.55 57.79
C PRO A 103 4.40 -28.25 57.88
N ALA A 104 5.64 -28.35 58.35
CA ALA A 104 6.60 -27.26 58.18
C ALA A 104 7.18 -27.27 56.75
N ARG A 105 6.68 -26.37 55.89
CA ARG A 105 7.28 -26.04 54.57
C ARG A 105 8.76 -25.67 54.72
N ARG A 106 9.66 -26.65 54.57
CA ARG A 106 11.10 -26.41 54.42
C ARG A 106 11.46 -26.38 52.94
N SER A 107 11.69 -25.18 52.41
CA SER A 107 12.36 -25.01 51.12
C SER A 107 13.85 -25.34 51.28
N PRO A 108 14.47 -26.17 50.43
CA PRO A 108 15.91 -26.41 50.51
C PRO A 108 16.66 -25.19 49.95
N SER A 109 17.36 -24.47 50.83
CA SER A 109 18.31 -23.42 50.44
C SER A 109 19.51 -24.03 49.71
N ARG A 110 19.61 -23.87 48.38
CA ARG A 110 20.84 -24.18 47.64
C ARG A 110 21.79 -22.99 47.67
N LYS A 111 22.83 -23.09 48.50
CA LYS A 111 23.96 -22.17 48.54
C LYS A 111 25.06 -22.62 47.57
N GLY A 112 25.19 -21.89 46.47
CA GLY A 112 26.47 -21.61 45.79
C GLY A 112 27.07 -22.66 44.86
N LYS A 113 27.01 -22.40 43.56
CA LYS A 113 28.15 -22.60 42.66
C LYS A 113 28.12 -21.53 41.57
N LYS A 114 29.12 -20.63 41.59
CA LYS A 114 29.40 -19.67 40.51
C LYS A 114 29.78 -20.47 39.26
N GLY A 115 28.83 -20.64 38.35
CA GLY A 115 29.07 -21.04 36.97
C GLY A 115 29.33 -19.79 36.13
N LYS A 116 30.38 -19.85 35.31
CA LYS A 116 30.83 -18.78 34.43
C LYS A 116 29.70 -18.30 33.51
N LYS A 117 29.59 -16.98 33.43
CA LYS A 117 29.08 -16.20 32.30
C LYS A 117 29.77 -16.70 31.03
N ASP A 118 28.99 -17.18 30.06
CA ASP A 118 29.26 -17.17 28.62
C ASP A 118 27.98 -17.66 27.91
N SER A 119 27.05 -16.74 27.67
CA SER A 119 25.88 -16.93 26.79
C SER A 119 25.31 -15.56 26.45
N ASP A 120 26.14 -14.65 25.92
CA ASP A 120 25.71 -13.37 25.36
C ASP A 120 25.53 -13.44 23.82
N ASP A 121 25.77 -14.61 23.19
CA ASP A 121 25.82 -14.72 21.71
C ASP A 121 24.50 -15.15 21.05
N ASP A 122 23.67 -15.98 21.68
CA ASP A 122 22.45 -16.51 21.02
C ASP A 122 21.25 -15.53 21.05
N ASP A 123 21.14 -14.71 22.09
CA ASP A 123 20.19 -13.59 22.18
C ASP A 123 20.53 -12.47 21.18
N SER A 124 21.83 -12.30 20.88
CA SER A 124 22.35 -11.36 19.87
C SER A 124 21.95 -11.79 18.46
N ALA A 125 22.10 -13.07 18.12
CA ALA A 125 21.78 -13.58 16.79
C ALA A 125 20.29 -13.41 16.45
N THR A 126 19.42 -13.73 17.39
CA THR A 126 17.96 -13.58 17.22
C THR A 126 17.56 -12.09 17.11
N LEU A 127 18.10 -11.23 17.97
CA LEU A 127 17.85 -9.78 17.88
C LEU A 127 18.39 -9.17 16.58
N ASN A 128 19.54 -9.64 16.09
CA ASN A 128 20.11 -9.19 14.83
C ASN A 128 19.25 -9.65 13.65
N ALA A 129 18.74 -10.89 13.67
CA ALA A 129 17.80 -11.37 12.66
C ALA A 129 16.51 -10.53 12.64
N ILE A 130 15.96 -10.17 13.80
CA ILE A 130 14.77 -9.30 13.91
C ILE A 130 15.06 -7.90 13.38
N LYS A 131 16.22 -7.32 13.70
CA LYS A 131 16.64 -6.00 13.17
C LYS A 131 16.78 -6.03 11.66
N GLU A 132 17.41 -7.07 11.11
CA GLU A 132 17.55 -7.23 9.65
C GLU A 132 16.20 -7.43 8.97
N LEU A 133 15.29 -8.22 9.55
CA LEU A 133 13.93 -8.37 9.06
C LEU A 133 13.16 -7.03 9.08
N THR A 134 13.30 -6.25 10.15
CA THR A 134 12.66 -4.93 10.27
C THR A 134 13.16 -3.95 9.21
N LYS A 135 14.48 -3.94 8.94
CA LYS A 135 15.07 -3.15 7.85
C LYS A 135 14.54 -3.60 6.48
N ALA A 136 14.45 -4.90 6.25
CA ALA A 136 13.92 -5.44 5.00
C ALA A 136 12.45 -5.03 4.79
N VAL A 137 11.61 -5.11 5.83
CA VAL A 137 10.21 -4.67 5.78
C VAL A 137 10.10 -3.17 5.49
N ALA A 138 10.90 -2.33 6.16
CA ALA A 138 10.91 -0.89 5.90
C ALA A 138 11.34 -0.56 4.46
N THR A 139 12.31 -1.29 3.91
CA THR A 139 12.77 -1.14 2.53
C THR A 139 11.66 -1.54 1.55
N LEU A 140 11.04 -2.70 1.74
CA LEU A 140 9.93 -3.17 0.92
C LEU A 140 8.74 -2.20 0.95
N GLN A 141 8.44 -1.60 2.10
CA GLN A 141 7.39 -0.58 2.19
C GLN A 141 7.73 0.68 1.38
N GLY A 142 9.00 1.11 1.38
CA GLY A 142 9.49 2.17 0.50
C GLY A 142 9.32 1.82 -0.98
N ASP A 143 9.73 0.61 -1.37
CA ASP A 143 9.61 0.14 -2.76
C ASP A 143 8.14 0.06 -3.21
N VAL A 144 7.24 -0.40 -2.34
CA VAL A 144 5.79 -0.46 -2.62
C VAL A 144 5.20 0.94 -2.83
N THR A 145 5.61 1.93 -2.04
CA THR A 145 5.13 3.31 -2.22
C THR A 145 5.68 3.94 -3.50
N ALA A 146 6.94 3.71 -3.83
CA ALA A 146 7.55 4.14 -5.09
C ALA A 146 6.93 3.46 -6.32
N LEU A 147 6.60 2.16 -6.25
CA LEU A 147 5.92 1.45 -7.32
C LEU A 147 4.49 1.96 -7.53
N LYS A 148 3.75 2.21 -6.45
CA LYS A 148 2.39 2.78 -6.54
C LYS A 148 2.41 4.15 -7.20
N SER A 149 3.34 5.03 -6.83
CA SER A 149 3.46 6.36 -7.44
C SER A 149 3.93 6.30 -8.90
N GLY A 150 4.87 5.41 -9.22
CA GLY A 150 5.30 5.17 -10.60
C GLY A 150 4.17 4.66 -11.49
N ASN A 151 3.36 3.72 -10.99
CA ASN A 151 2.23 3.16 -11.73
C ASN A 151 1.12 4.20 -11.97
N THR A 152 0.81 5.04 -10.97
CA THR A 152 -0.16 6.13 -11.16
C THR A 152 0.33 7.15 -12.18
N THR A 153 1.58 7.60 -12.11
CA THR A 153 2.16 8.51 -13.13
C THR A 153 2.11 7.90 -14.53
N SER A 154 2.46 6.61 -14.68
CA SER A 154 2.41 5.92 -15.97
C SER A 154 0.99 5.83 -16.52
N SER A 155 0.02 5.42 -15.68
CA SER A 155 -1.40 5.33 -16.05
C SER A 155 -1.98 6.69 -16.49
N ARG A 156 -1.72 7.75 -15.71
CA ARG A 156 -2.15 9.12 -16.04
C ARG A 156 -1.55 9.61 -17.35
N THR A 157 -0.26 9.36 -17.57
CA THR A 157 0.42 9.70 -18.82
C THR A 157 -0.18 8.97 -20.01
N ALA A 158 -0.57 7.71 -19.85
CA ALA A 158 -1.22 6.93 -20.91
C ALA A 158 -2.59 7.52 -21.30
N LYS A 159 -3.45 7.82 -20.31
CA LYS A 159 -4.76 8.47 -20.53
C LYS A 159 -4.61 9.80 -21.28
N VAL A 160 -3.69 10.66 -20.87
CA VAL A 160 -3.44 11.97 -21.53
C VAL A 160 -2.90 11.81 -22.95
N ARG A 161 -1.96 10.88 -23.18
CA ARG A 161 -1.46 10.59 -24.53
C ARG A 161 -2.55 10.09 -25.45
N GLU A 162 -3.45 9.26 -24.95
CA GLU A 162 -4.56 8.73 -25.74
C GLU A 162 -5.53 9.82 -26.19
N LEU A 163 -5.90 10.74 -25.29
CA LEU A 163 -6.73 11.91 -25.61
C LEU A 163 -6.10 12.82 -26.66
N LEU A 164 -4.77 12.99 -26.61
CA LEU A 164 -4.07 13.96 -27.44
C LEU A 164 -3.55 13.41 -28.78
N LYS A 165 -3.63 12.10 -29.04
CA LYS A 165 -2.95 11.43 -30.16
C LYS A 165 -3.25 12.01 -31.54
N ASP A 166 -4.48 12.52 -31.77
CA ASP A 166 -4.94 13.01 -33.08
C ASP A 166 -5.01 14.56 -33.16
N THR A 167 -4.48 15.26 -32.14
CA THR A 167 -4.59 16.73 -32.05
C THR A 167 -3.39 17.48 -32.66
N GLY A 168 -2.34 16.77 -33.06
CA GLY A 168 -1.13 17.31 -33.69
C GLY A 168 -0.31 18.22 -32.75
N LYS A 169 0.13 19.39 -33.24
CA LYS A 169 0.99 20.33 -32.48
C LYS A 169 0.36 20.84 -31.18
N PHE A 170 -0.97 20.87 -31.10
CA PHE A 170 -1.67 21.20 -29.86
C PHE A 170 -1.37 20.16 -28.78
N GLY A 171 -1.56 18.87 -29.10
CA GLY A 171 -1.28 17.77 -28.20
C GLY A 171 0.17 17.66 -27.78
N GLU A 172 1.12 17.92 -28.68
CA GLU A 172 2.55 17.95 -28.31
C GLU A 172 2.84 19.01 -27.23
N ARG A 173 2.25 20.21 -27.35
CA ARG A 173 2.41 21.27 -26.35
C ARG A 173 1.73 20.91 -25.03
N ARG A 174 0.52 20.34 -25.10
CA ARG A 174 -0.24 19.97 -23.91
C ARG A 174 0.40 18.80 -23.16
N LEU A 175 0.91 17.81 -23.87
CA LEU A 175 1.68 16.70 -23.30
C LEU A 175 2.97 17.18 -22.62
N LYS A 176 3.66 18.16 -23.21
CA LYS A 176 4.83 18.79 -22.57
C LYS A 176 4.45 19.50 -21.27
N SER A 177 3.34 20.26 -21.27
CA SER A 177 2.82 20.90 -20.06
C SER A 177 2.48 19.88 -18.98
N PHE A 178 1.77 18.81 -19.35
CA PHE A 178 1.40 17.71 -18.46
C PHE A 178 2.60 17.08 -17.76
N SER A 179 3.75 16.93 -18.45
CA SER A 179 4.96 16.36 -17.86
C SER A 179 5.51 17.15 -16.66
N HIS A 180 5.13 18.42 -16.53
CA HIS A 180 5.50 19.28 -15.42
C HIS A 180 4.40 19.41 -14.35
N MET A 181 3.22 18.85 -14.58
CA MET A 181 2.10 18.90 -13.65
C MET A 181 2.24 17.79 -12.59
N LYS A 182 1.75 18.09 -11.39
CA LYS A 182 1.64 17.14 -10.28
C LYS A 182 0.21 17.20 -9.76
N PHE A 183 -0.35 16.04 -9.47
CA PHE A 183 -1.71 15.89 -8.97
C PHE A 183 -1.63 15.21 -7.61
N GLU A 184 -2.31 15.77 -6.61
CA GLU A 184 -2.28 15.25 -5.25
C GLU A 184 -3.14 13.99 -5.10
N ASN A 185 -4.24 13.92 -5.86
CA ASN A 185 -5.20 12.82 -5.83
C ASN A 185 -5.63 12.45 -7.26
N GLU A 186 -6.54 11.48 -7.41
CA GLU A 186 -7.08 11.08 -8.72
C GLU A 186 -8.21 12.01 -9.18
N GLU A 187 -8.91 12.67 -8.26
CA GLU A 187 -10.00 13.62 -8.56
C GLU A 187 -9.48 14.85 -9.34
N GLU A 188 -8.41 15.49 -8.87
CA GLU A 188 -7.73 16.59 -9.57
C GLU A 188 -7.23 16.19 -10.96
N PHE A 189 -6.82 14.93 -11.12
CA PHE A 189 -6.37 14.44 -12.41
C PHE A 189 -7.55 14.22 -13.38
N GLU A 190 -8.70 13.73 -12.89
CA GLU A 190 -9.92 13.61 -13.69
C GLU A 190 -10.49 14.99 -14.07
N ASP A 191 -10.48 15.97 -13.15
CA ASP A 191 -10.84 17.36 -13.46
C ASP A 191 -9.97 17.92 -14.60
N TYR A 192 -8.65 17.70 -14.53
CA TYR A 192 -7.73 18.07 -15.60
C TYR A 192 -8.04 17.35 -16.93
N LEU A 193 -8.47 16.09 -16.90
CA LEU A 193 -8.86 15.39 -18.12
C LEU A 193 -10.13 15.97 -18.74
N ASP A 194 -11.07 16.43 -17.93
CA ASP A 194 -12.30 17.06 -18.41
C ASP A 194 -12.00 18.45 -19.01
N GLU A 195 -11.20 19.28 -18.35
CA GLU A 195 -10.68 20.53 -18.94
C GLU A 195 -9.94 20.27 -20.26
N LEU A 196 -9.12 19.21 -20.30
CA LEU A 196 -8.36 18.85 -21.49
C LEU A 196 -9.28 18.43 -22.66
N LYS A 197 -10.41 17.77 -22.38
CA LYS A 197 -11.41 17.42 -23.40
C LYS A 197 -12.06 18.67 -23.97
N GLU A 198 -12.47 19.61 -23.11
CA GLU A 198 -13.06 20.88 -23.54
C GLU A 198 -12.09 21.69 -24.41
N ASP A 199 -10.83 21.80 -24.00
CA ASP A 199 -9.74 22.43 -24.76
C ASP A 199 -9.59 21.80 -26.17
N ILE A 200 -9.69 20.47 -26.26
CA ILE A 200 -9.58 19.75 -27.55
C ILE A 200 -10.78 20.07 -28.45
N GLU A 201 -11.99 20.12 -27.90
CA GLU A 201 -13.20 20.46 -28.65
C GLU A 201 -13.13 21.90 -29.18
N GLU A 202 -12.68 22.84 -28.35
CA GLU A 202 -12.50 24.24 -28.74
C GLU A 202 -11.45 24.40 -29.84
N GLU A 203 -10.27 23.79 -29.68
CA GLU A 203 -9.20 23.81 -30.70
C GLU A 203 -9.68 23.20 -32.02
N ASN A 204 -10.45 22.12 -31.97
CA ASN A 204 -11.02 21.51 -33.19
C ASN A 204 -12.01 22.42 -33.89
N LYS A 205 -12.87 23.12 -33.13
CA LYS A 205 -13.80 24.11 -33.66
C LYS A 205 -13.07 25.30 -34.27
N GLU A 206 -12.08 25.86 -33.58
CA GLU A 206 -11.26 26.95 -34.12
C GLU A 206 -10.54 26.56 -35.41
N ARG A 207 -10.03 25.32 -35.50
CA ARG A 207 -9.39 24.81 -36.72
C ARG A 207 -10.39 24.70 -37.86
N LEU A 208 -11.61 24.27 -37.59
CA LEU A 208 -12.67 24.21 -38.58
C LEU A 208 -13.02 25.62 -39.10
N GLU A 209 -13.19 26.58 -38.18
CA GLU A 209 -13.52 27.97 -38.52
C GLU A 209 -12.38 28.66 -39.28
N LYS A 210 -11.13 28.55 -38.82
CA LYS A 210 -9.94 29.09 -39.51
C LYS A 210 -9.71 28.41 -40.86
N GLY A 211 -9.98 27.12 -40.97
CA GLY A 211 -9.93 26.38 -42.23
C GLY A 211 -10.95 26.92 -43.24
N LEU A 212 -12.18 27.16 -42.77
CA LEU A 212 -13.26 27.73 -43.56
C LEU A 212 -12.95 29.18 -43.99
N GLU A 213 -12.38 29.99 -43.10
CA GLU A 213 -11.94 31.36 -43.39
C GLU A 213 -10.83 31.37 -44.45
N LYS A 214 -9.85 30.46 -44.34
CA LYS A 214 -8.77 30.30 -45.34
C LYS A 214 -9.25 29.84 -46.71
N LEU A 215 -10.32 29.06 -46.77
CA LEU A 215 -10.95 28.69 -48.05
C LEU A 215 -11.64 29.88 -48.72
N GLY A 216 -11.86 30.98 -48.00
CA GLY A 216 -12.44 32.20 -48.50
C GLY A 216 -13.92 32.04 -48.87
N ARG A 217 -14.67 33.14 -48.82
CA ARG A 217 -15.95 33.19 -49.54
C ARG A 217 -15.62 33.08 -51.02
N ILE A 218 -16.05 32.01 -51.68
CA ILE A 218 -16.09 31.97 -53.16
C ILE A 218 -16.84 33.26 -53.56
N PRO A 219 -16.24 34.14 -54.37
CA PRO A 219 -16.94 35.34 -54.81
C PRO A 219 -18.27 34.89 -55.43
N ALA A 220 -19.37 35.45 -54.93
CA ALA A 220 -20.67 35.21 -55.54
C ALA A 220 -20.54 35.51 -57.03
N PRO A 221 -21.05 34.64 -57.93
CA PRO A 221 -20.97 34.90 -59.36
C PRO A 221 -21.57 36.28 -59.63
N ASP A 222 -20.74 37.18 -60.17
CA ASP A 222 -21.15 38.52 -60.56
C ASP A 222 -22.37 38.41 -61.48
N THR A 223 -23.55 38.79 -60.97
CA THR A 223 -24.79 38.87 -61.74
C THR A 223 -24.82 40.11 -62.64
N LYS A 224 -23.69 40.45 -63.26
CA LYS A 224 -23.63 41.39 -64.37
C LYS A 224 -23.44 40.60 -65.66
N PRO A 225 -24.39 40.65 -66.61
CA PRO A 225 -24.23 39.96 -67.88
C PRO A 225 -23.06 40.59 -68.63
N GLN A 226 -21.92 39.89 -68.67
CA GLN A 226 -20.89 40.18 -69.65
C GLN A 226 -21.37 39.71 -71.02
N PRO A 227 -21.06 40.45 -72.10
CA PRO A 227 -21.44 40.05 -73.45
C PRO A 227 -20.77 38.71 -73.76
N LYS A 228 -21.58 37.74 -74.22
CA LYS A 228 -21.11 36.44 -74.66
C LYS A 228 -20.15 36.64 -75.83
N GLU A 229 -18.87 36.37 -75.63
CA GLU A 229 -18.03 35.94 -76.73
C GLU A 229 -18.53 34.54 -77.11
N GLU A 230 -19.03 34.44 -78.35
CA GLU A 230 -19.42 33.18 -78.94
C GLU A 230 -18.19 32.28 -78.98
N ASP A 231 -18.22 31.18 -78.22
CA ASP A 231 -17.32 30.05 -78.42
C ASP A 231 -17.40 29.67 -79.89
N LYS A 232 -16.39 30.08 -80.66
CA LYS A 232 -16.17 29.59 -82.02
C LYS A 232 -15.78 28.12 -81.87
N LEU A 233 -16.78 27.26 -81.83
CA LEU A 233 -16.66 25.84 -82.09
C LEU A 233 -15.90 25.71 -83.41
N MET A 234 -14.78 24.98 -83.40
CA MET A 234 -13.99 24.69 -84.59
C MET A 234 -14.91 24.21 -85.70
N SER A 235 -14.72 24.74 -86.90
CA SER A 235 -15.51 24.34 -88.07
C SER A 235 -15.28 22.85 -88.35
N ASP A 236 -16.31 22.14 -88.82
CA ASP A 236 -16.23 20.73 -89.21
C ASP A 236 -15.09 20.45 -90.22
N ASP A 237 -14.67 21.47 -90.97
CA ASP A 237 -13.53 21.38 -91.90
C ASP A 237 -12.17 21.25 -91.16
N GLU A 238 -11.98 21.92 -90.02
CA GLU A 238 -10.75 21.83 -89.21
C GLU A 238 -10.65 20.48 -88.49
N VAL A 239 -11.79 19.88 -88.13
CA VAL A 239 -11.85 18.55 -87.51
C VAL A 239 -11.49 17.46 -88.54
N LYS A 240 -11.84 17.66 -89.82
CA LYS A 240 -11.59 16.68 -90.88
C LYS A 240 -10.13 16.62 -91.32
N GLU A 241 -9.41 17.74 -91.23
CA GLU A 241 -7.97 17.80 -91.53
C GLU A 241 -7.13 17.06 -90.48
N LEU A 242 -7.54 17.12 -89.21
CA LEU A 242 -6.93 16.37 -88.09
C LEU A 242 -7.15 14.86 -88.16
N ALA A 243 -8.18 14.40 -88.87
CA ALA A 243 -8.51 12.98 -89.01
C ALA A 243 -7.76 12.28 -90.17
N GLN A 244 -6.98 13.01 -90.96
CA GLN A 244 -6.16 12.46 -92.06
C GLN A 244 -4.65 12.41 -91.77
N MET A 245 -4.22 12.72 -90.54
CA MET A 245 -2.84 12.45 -90.08
C MET A 245 -2.61 10.99 -89.68
#